data_AF-A0A9Q3BSG6-F1
#
_entry.id   AF-A0A9Q3BSG6-F1
#
_cell.length_a   1.000
_cell.length_b   1.000
_cell.length_c   1.000
_cell.angle_alpha   90.00
_cell.angle_beta   90.00
_cell.angle_gamma   90.00
#
_symmetry.space_group_name_H-M   'P 1'
#
loop_
_entity.id
_entity.type
_entity.pdbx_description
1 polymer ?
#
loop_
_entity_poly.entity_id
_entity_poly.type
_entity_poly.pdbx_seq_one_letter_code
_entity_poly.pdbx_strand_id
1 'polypeptide(L)'
;MEYEDHEWVPLLPALQLADNTSQNSTTGKSPSLIEKLCNWLFPVDQLKKNLLAIHPTAIYFHYIWKREFDTESRFIAESKEYDNKRYDNIHMKADLREGD
;
A
#
# COMPACT_ATOMS: atom_id res chain seq x y z
N MET A 1 11.07 49.84 -28.61
CA MET A 1 10.81 48.65 -27.78
C MET A 1 11.18 47.48 -28.67
N GLU A 2 12.48 47.15 -28.70
CA GLU A 2 13.00 46.06 -29.53
C GLU A 2 12.60 44.76 -28.85
N TYR A 3 11.74 43.97 -29.50
CA TYR A 3 11.64 42.56 -29.18
C TYR A 3 12.89 41.93 -29.78
N GLU A 4 13.91 41.72 -28.96
CA GLU A 4 14.99 40.80 -29.33
C GLU A 4 14.36 39.42 -29.46
N ASP A 5 13.96 39.04 -30.68
CA ASP A 5 13.48 37.71 -30.98
C ASP A 5 14.61 36.74 -30.65
N HIS A 6 14.46 36.03 -29.53
CA HIS A 6 15.45 35.09 -29.05
C HIS A 6 15.50 33.86 -29.97
N GLU A 7 16.28 33.95 -31.06
CA GLU A 7 16.45 32.91 -32.08
C GLU A 7 16.92 31.55 -31.52
N TRP A 8 17.44 31.53 -30.30
CA TRP A 8 17.86 30.32 -29.61
C TRP A 8 16.72 29.57 -28.90
N VAL A 9 15.58 30.22 -28.62
CA VAL A 9 14.45 29.60 -27.92
C VAL A 9 13.86 28.43 -28.71
N PRO A 10 13.65 28.54 -30.04
CA PRO A 10 13.23 27.40 -30.85
C PRO A 10 14.25 26.25 -30.92
N LEU A 11 15.53 26.51 -30.60
CA LEU A 11 16.60 25.51 -30.62
C LEU A 11 16.68 24.72 -29.31
N LEU A 12 16.05 25.20 -28.22
CA LEU A 12 16.08 24.52 -26.91
C LEU A 12 15.63 23.06 -26.96
N PRO A 13 14.56 22.67 -27.68
CA PRO A 13 14.17 21.26 -27.75
C PRO A 13 15.22 20.38 -28.43
N ALA A 14 15.85 20.89 -29.49
CA ALA A 14 16.91 20.18 -30.19
C ALA A 14 18.15 20.03 -29.31
N LEU A 15 18.51 21.08 -28.56
CA LEU A 15 19.62 21.05 -27.62
C LEU A 15 19.37 20.05 -26.48
N GLN A 16 18.16 20.07 -25.90
CA GLN A 16 17.78 19.13 -24.85
C GLN A 16 17.85 17.68 -25.33
N LEU A 17 17.45 17.41 -26.58
CA LEU A 17 17.53 16.08 -27.16
C LEU A 17 18.99 15.65 -27.35
N ALA A 18 19.84 16.54 -27.86
CA ALA A 18 21.25 16.27 -28.04
C ALA A 18 21.94 15.98 -26.70
N ASP A 19 21.69 16.80 -25.68
CA ASP A 19 22.26 16.63 -24.34
C ASP A 19 21.84 15.29 -23.72
N ASN A 20 20.55 14.98 -23.75
CA ASN A 20 19.99 13.74 -23.19
C ASN A 20 20.49 12.45 -23.85
N THR A 21 20.93 12.53 -25.11
CA THR A 21 21.40 11.37 -25.89
C THR A 21 22.92 11.26 -25.95
N SER A 22 23.64 12.35 -25.68
CA SER A 22 25.10 12.36 -25.62
C SER A 22 25.64 11.43 -24.51
N GLN A 23 26.78 10.79 -24.75
CA GLN A 23 27.41 9.94 -23.74
C GLN A 23 28.22 10.79 -22.77
N ASN A 24 27.92 10.65 -21.48
CA ASN A 24 28.71 11.30 -20.43
C ASN A 24 30.10 10.63 -20.34
N SER A 25 31.16 11.42 -20.32
CA SER A 25 32.55 10.94 -20.33
C SER A 25 32.92 10.10 -19.10
N THR A 26 32.31 10.38 -17.94
CA THR A 26 32.64 9.70 -16.68
C THR A 26 31.86 8.40 -16.51
N THR A 27 30.58 8.38 -16.88
CA THR A 27 29.71 7.20 -16.69
C THR A 27 29.61 6.31 -17.94
N GLY A 28 30.03 6.81 -19.11
CA GLY A 28 29.93 6.12 -20.39
C GLY A 28 28.50 5.87 -20.88
N LYS A 29 27.50 6.45 -20.21
CA LYS A 29 26.07 6.27 -20.49
C LYS A 29 25.43 7.63 -20.79
N SER A 30 24.37 7.63 -21.60
CA SER A 30 23.60 8.84 -21.83
C SER A 30 22.72 9.20 -20.62
N PRO A 31 22.49 10.49 -20.33
CA PRO A 31 21.60 10.91 -19.25
C PRO A 31 20.20 10.27 -19.33
N SER A 32 19.63 10.20 -20.53
CA SER A 32 18.32 9.54 -20.76
C SER A 32 18.30 8.06 -20.38
N LEU A 33 19.43 7.35 -20.50
CA LEU A 33 19.53 5.96 -20.08
C LEU A 33 19.60 5.86 -18.55
N ILE A 34 20.33 6.79 -17.90
CA ILE A 34 20.44 6.85 -16.44
C ILE A 34 19.07 7.13 -15.83
N GLU A 35 18.32 8.12 -16.34
CA GLU A 35 16.96 8.42 -15.86
C GLU A 35 16.02 7.22 -15.97
N LYS A 36 16.07 6.49 -17.10
CA LYS A 36 15.28 5.27 -17.28
C LYS A 36 15.69 4.14 -16.33
N LEU A 37 16.98 4.01 -16.02
CA LEU A 37 17.45 3.03 -15.04
C LEU A 37 17.13 3.46 -13.61
N CYS A 38 17.15 4.75 -13.31
CA CYS A 38 16.63 5.30 -12.06
C CYS A 38 15.13 5.02 -11.91
N ASN A 39 14.34 4.98 -12.99
CA ASN A 39 12.94 4.55 -12.94
C ASN A 39 12.74 3.08 -12.53
N TRP A 40 13.75 2.21 -12.69
CA TRP A 40 13.71 0.84 -12.16
C TRP A 40 14.04 0.80 -10.66
N LEU A 41 14.85 1.75 -10.17
CA LEU A 41 15.05 1.99 -8.74
C LEU A 41 13.87 2.72 -8.08
N PHE A 42 12.98 3.33 -8.87
CA PHE A 42 11.68 3.79 -8.38
C PHE A 42 10.81 2.57 -8.06
N PRO A 43 10.31 2.42 -6.82
CA PRO A 43 9.46 1.30 -6.46
C PRO A 43 8.16 1.36 -7.26
N VAL A 44 8.09 0.57 -8.33
CA VAL A 44 6.90 0.40 -9.18
C VAL A 44 5.70 -0.12 -8.38
N ASP A 45 5.94 -0.66 -7.18
CA ASP A 45 4.93 -0.95 -6.14
C ASP A 45 4.12 0.27 -5.68
N GLN A 46 4.64 1.50 -5.85
CA GLN A 46 3.91 2.73 -5.52
C GLN A 46 2.89 3.14 -6.59
N LEU A 47 3.02 2.66 -7.84
CA LEU A 47 2.24 3.18 -8.97
C LEU A 47 1.06 2.30 -9.40
N LYS A 48 0.98 1.01 -9.02
CA LYS A 48 0.00 0.09 -9.62
C LYS A 48 -0.52 -1.01 -8.69
N LYS A 49 -1.54 -0.69 -7.88
CA LYS A 49 -2.55 -1.70 -7.50
C LYS A 49 -3.94 -1.07 -7.39
N ASN A 50 -4.51 -0.56 -8.48
CA ASN A 50 -5.96 -0.44 -8.71
C ASN A 50 -6.84 -0.19 -7.46
N LEU A 51 -6.49 0.78 -6.63
CA LEU A 51 -7.25 1.13 -5.43
C LEU A 51 -7.87 2.48 -5.69
N LEU A 52 -9.17 2.61 -5.43
CA LEU A 52 -9.84 3.89 -5.21
C LEU A 52 -8.90 4.78 -4.39
N ALA A 53 -8.83 6.07 -4.70
CA ALA A 53 -8.01 7.02 -3.96
C ALA A 53 -8.51 7.11 -2.50
N ILE A 54 -8.04 6.19 -1.66
CA ILE A 54 -8.36 6.12 -0.24
C ILE A 54 -7.36 7.04 0.44
N HIS A 55 -7.87 8.09 1.08
CA HIS A 55 -7.06 9.01 1.89
C HIS A 55 -6.21 8.19 2.89
N PRO A 56 -4.94 8.56 3.17
CA PRO A 56 -4.06 7.80 4.07
C PRO A 56 -4.70 7.52 5.45
N THR A 57 -5.52 8.44 5.94
CA THR A 57 -6.34 8.26 7.15
C THR A 57 -7.32 7.09 7.05
N ALA A 58 -7.96 6.89 5.90
CA ALA A 58 -8.89 5.78 5.69
C ALA A 58 -8.17 4.42 5.56
N ILE A 59 -6.92 4.38 5.08
CA ILE A 59 -6.07 3.19 5.13
C ILE A 59 -5.76 2.82 6.58
N TYR A 60 -5.37 3.80 7.38
CA TYR A 60 -5.09 3.59 8.81
C TYR A 60 -6.34 3.15 9.58
N PHE A 61 -7.50 3.77 9.30
CA PHE A 61 -8.78 3.33 9.88
C PHE A 61 -9.15 1.92 9.45
N HIS A 62 -8.93 1.54 8.19
CA HIS A 62 -9.18 0.17 7.74
C HIS A 62 -8.29 -0.84 8.47
N TYR A 63 -7.00 -0.52 8.66
CA TYR A 63 -6.07 -1.35 9.42
C TYR A 63 -6.51 -1.53 10.88
N ILE A 64 -6.86 -0.44 11.56
CA ILE A 64 -7.39 -0.51 12.93
C ILE A 64 -8.69 -1.31 12.96
N TRP A 65 -9.63 -1.00 12.08
CA TRP A 65 -10.92 -1.66 12.03
C TRP A 65 -10.78 -3.17 11.84
N LYS A 66 -9.92 -3.61 10.92
CA LYS A 66 -9.65 -5.04 10.70
C LYS A 66 -9.06 -5.72 11.93
N ARG A 67 -8.13 -5.06 12.63
CA ARG A 67 -7.55 -5.58 13.87
C ARG A 67 -8.60 -5.71 14.98
N GLU A 68 -9.43 -4.69 15.16
CA GLU A 68 -10.48 -4.70 16.19
C GLU A 68 -11.58 -5.74 15.88
N PHE A 69 -11.92 -5.92 14.60
CA PHE A 69 -12.88 -6.93 14.15
C PHE A 69 -12.40 -8.37 14.42
N ASP A 70 -11.11 -8.63 14.17
CA ASP A 70 -10.49 -9.92 14.50
C ASP A 70 -10.46 -10.16 16.03
N THR A 71 -10.27 -9.12 16.84
CA THR A 71 -10.34 -9.26 18.30
C THR A 71 -11.76 -9.41 18.82
N GLU A 72 -12.74 -8.70 18.26
CA GLU A 72 -14.15 -8.79 18.66
C GLU A 72 -14.73 -10.16 18.34
N SER A 73 -14.44 -10.71 17.16
CA SER A 73 -14.82 -12.07 16.80
C SER A 73 -14.24 -13.12 17.76
N ARG A 74 -13.00 -12.92 18.22
CA ARG A 74 -12.38 -13.76 19.24
C ARG A 74 -13.09 -13.63 20.59
N PHE A 75 -13.39 -12.42 21.06
CA PHE A 75 -14.11 -12.22 22.32
C PHE A 75 -15.53 -12.80 22.29
N ILE A 76 -16.23 -12.70 21.16
CA ILE A 76 -17.56 -13.32 21.00
C ILE A 76 -17.45 -14.86 21.05
N ALA A 77 -16.42 -15.43 20.43
CA ALA A 77 -16.16 -16.87 20.49
C ALA A 77 -15.84 -17.32 21.92
N GLU A 78 -14.94 -16.61 22.61
CA GLU A 78 -14.56 -16.86 24.00
C GLU A 78 -15.76 -16.69 24.96
N SER A 79 -16.61 -15.67 24.75
CA SER A 79 -17.83 -15.45 25.53
C SER A 79 -18.84 -16.57 25.35
N LYS A 80 -19.07 -17.02 24.10
CA LYS A 80 -19.95 -18.17 23.84
C LYS A 80 -19.41 -19.45 24.46
N GLU A 81 -18.10 -19.66 24.39
CA GLU A 81 -17.46 -20.82 24.99
C GLU A 81 -17.55 -20.78 26.52
N TYR A 82 -17.38 -19.60 27.14
CA TYR A 82 -17.57 -19.39 28.56
C TYR A 82 -19.01 -19.65 28.99
N ASP A 83 -19.99 -19.10 28.27
CA ASP A 83 -21.40 -19.32 28.56
C ASP A 83 -21.77 -20.80 28.41
N ASN A 84 -21.32 -21.47 27.35
CA ASN A 84 -21.55 -22.91 27.17
C ASN A 84 -20.94 -23.72 28.33
N LYS A 85 -19.69 -23.44 28.72
CA LYS A 85 -19.05 -24.10 29.86
C LYS A 85 -19.77 -23.80 31.17
N ARG A 86 -20.27 -22.58 31.36
CA ARG A 86 -21.05 -22.19 32.54
C ARG A 86 -22.41 -22.90 32.57
N TYR A 87 -23.12 -22.96 31.45
CA TYR A 87 -24.36 -23.73 31.31
C TYR A 87 -24.10 -25.21 31.56
N ASP A 88 -23.07 -25.81 30.98
CA ASP A 88 -22.71 -27.22 31.21
C ASP A 88 -22.33 -27.49 32.67
N ASN A 89 -21.68 -26.54 33.36
CA ASN A 89 -21.31 -26.66 34.78
C ASN A 89 -22.50 -26.46 35.72
N ILE A 90 -23.42 -25.53 35.42
CA ILE A 90 -24.62 -25.25 36.23
C ILE A 90 -25.72 -26.28 35.97
N HIS A 91 -25.83 -26.77 34.75
CA HIS A 91 -26.73 -27.84 34.33
C HIS A 91 -26.00 -29.17 34.17
N MET A 92 -24.88 -29.36 34.89
CA MET A 92 -24.25 -30.67 35.05
C MET A 92 -25.38 -31.64 35.33
N LYS A 93 -25.59 -32.52 34.36
CA LYS A 93 -26.67 -33.48 34.26
C LYS A 93 -27.00 -33.95 35.66
N ALA A 94 -28.26 -33.78 36.07
CA ALA A 94 -28.80 -34.65 37.11
C ALA A 94 -28.32 -36.05 36.74
N ASP A 95 -27.58 -36.68 37.65
CA ASP A 95 -27.07 -38.04 37.51
C ASP A 95 -28.31 -38.93 37.50
N LEU A 96 -29.00 -38.96 36.36
CA LEU A 96 -30.11 -39.86 36.07
C LEU A 96 -29.46 -41.22 35.95
N ARG A 97 -29.23 -41.83 37.11
CA ARG A 97 -29.07 -43.27 37.21
C ARG A 97 -30.36 -43.84 36.64
N GLU A 98 -30.28 -44.52 35.51
CA GLU A 98 -31.36 -45.34 35.01
C GLU A 98 -31.64 -46.42 36.07
N GLY A 99 -32.61 -46.18 36.96
CA GLY A 99 -33.10 -47.16 37.92
C GLY A 99 -33.18 -46.70 39.38
N ASP A 100 -33.97 -45.66 39.69
CA ASP A 100 -34.70 -45.50 40.96
C ASP A 100 -36.02 -44.75 40.73
#